data_AF-A0A4Q6AEY6-F1
#
_entry.id   AF-A0A4Q6AEY6-F1
#
_cell.length_a   1.000
_cell.length_b   1.000
_cell.length_c   1.000
_cell.angle_alpha   90.00
_cell.angle_beta   90.00
_cell.angle_gamma   90.00
#
_symmetry.space_group_name_H-M   'P 1'
#
loop_
_entity.id
_entity.type
_entity.pdbx_description
1 polymer ?
#
loop_
_entity_poly.entity_id
_entity_poly.type
_entity_poly.pdbx_seq_one_letter_code
_entity_poly.pdbx_strand_id
1 'polypeptide(L)'
;MKSDLTLQKEVQEELRWQPFLNATEIGVAVKNGVVTLSGKVDSYAKKLAAEKAVKRIGGVKAVAEDIQVGTYAGQAKTDAEIAEAVLAALKWHSAVQ
;
A
#
# COMPACT_ATOMS: atom_id res chain seq x y z
N MET A 1 4.39 -30.37 -0.26
CA MET A 1 4.85 -29.06 0.25
C MET A 1 4.93 -28.15 -0.96
N LYS A 2 4.19 -27.04 -1.02
CA LYS A 2 4.26 -26.12 -2.17
C LYS A 2 5.67 -25.52 -2.24
N SER A 3 6.22 -25.41 -3.45
CA SER A 3 7.50 -24.71 -3.64
C SER A 3 7.28 -23.21 -3.54
N ASP A 4 8.30 -22.46 -3.09
CA ASP A 4 8.22 -21.00 -3.01
C ASP A 4 7.91 -20.37 -4.37
N LEU A 5 8.42 -20.95 -5.46
CA LEU A 5 8.14 -20.54 -6.85
C LEU A 5 6.67 -20.72 -7.22
N THR A 6 6.06 -21.84 -6.83
CA THR A 6 4.63 -22.10 -7.06
C THR A 6 3.79 -21.12 -6.25
N LEU A 7 4.15 -20.90 -4.98
CA LEU A 7 3.44 -19.98 -4.10
C LEU A 7 3.55 -18.54 -4.60
N GLN A 8 4.71 -18.13 -5.11
CA GLN A 8 4.89 -16.80 -5.70
C GLN A 8 3.98 -16.59 -6.91
N LYS A 9 3.86 -17.59 -7.80
CA LYS A 9 2.96 -17.49 -8.96
C LYS A 9 1.50 -17.39 -8.54
N GLU A 10 1.06 -18.23 -7.61
CA GLU A 10 -0.32 -18.16 -7.09
C GLU A 10 -0.62 -16.78 -6.46
N VAL A 11 0.32 -16.23 -5.70
CA VAL A 11 0.19 -14.89 -5.11
C VAL A 11 0.08 -13.82 -6.20
N GLN A 12 0.93 -13.88 -7.22
CA GLN A 12 0.88 -12.95 -8.34
C GLN A 12 -0.46 -13.05 -9.10
N GLU A 13 -0.96 -14.25 -9.33
CA GLU A 13 -2.27 -14.46 -9.97
C GLU A 13 -3.40 -13.90 -9.12
N GLU A 14 -3.45 -14.21 -7.82
CA GLU A 14 -4.48 -13.69 -6.90
C GLU A 14 -4.50 -12.16 -6.86
N LEU A 15 -3.34 -11.51 -6.83
CA LEU A 15 -3.26 -10.04 -6.89
C LEU A 15 -3.72 -9.51 -8.25
N ARG A 16 -3.46 -10.23 -9.35
CA ARG A 16 -3.92 -9.87 -10.69
C ARG A 16 -5.43 -9.97 -10.86
N TRP A 17 -6.08 -10.83 -10.09
CA TRP A 17 -7.55 -10.96 -10.06
C TRP A 17 -8.24 -9.86 -9.24
N GLN A 18 -7.51 -9.03 -8.50
CA GLN A 18 -8.08 -7.92 -7.74
C GLN A 18 -8.29 -6.70 -8.64
N PRO A 19 -9.54 -6.32 -9.00
CA PRO A 19 -9.79 -5.22 -9.95
C PRO A 19 -9.35 -3.85 -9.41
N PHE A 20 -9.16 -3.74 -8.09
CA PHE A 20 -8.73 -2.50 -7.44
C PHE A 20 -7.21 -2.41 -7.25
N LEU A 21 -6.44 -3.45 -7.57
CA LEU A 21 -4.99 -3.48 -7.45
C LEU A 21 -4.36 -3.56 -8.84
N ASN A 22 -3.43 -2.66 -9.13
CA ASN A 22 -2.58 -2.86 -10.30
C ASN A 22 -1.45 -3.81 -9.88
N ALA A 23 -1.44 -5.03 -10.41
CA ALA A 23 -0.40 -6.01 -10.10
C ALA A 23 1.02 -5.51 -10.44
N THR A 24 1.16 -4.55 -11.34
CA THR A 24 2.44 -3.92 -11.71
C THR A 24 3.01 -3.02 -10.60
N GLU A 25 2.18 -2.55 -9.67
CA GLU A 25 2.57 -1.64 -8.58
C GLU A 25 3.10 -2.38 -7.34
N ILE A 26 2.86 -3.69 -7.25
CA ILE A 26 3.18 -4.52 -6.09
C ILE A 26 4.14 -5.64 -6.49
N GLY A 27 5.37 -5.56 -6.00
CA GLY A 27 6.36 -6.62 -6.03
C GLY A 27 6.03 -7.74 -5.04
N VAL A 28 6.23 -8.99 -5.47
CA VAL A 28 6.00 -10.18 -4.66
C VAL A 28 7.28 -11.02 -4.60
N ALA A 29 7.80 -11.25 -3.40
CA ALA A 29 8.87 -12.19 -3.15
C ALA A 29 8.41 -13.27 -2.16
N VAL A 30 8.88 -14.50 -2.33
CA VAL A 30 8.55 -15.61 -1.42
C VAL A 30 9.83 -16.30 -0.99
N LYS A 31 9.96 -16.55 0.32
CA LYS A 31 11.09 -17.28 0.89
C LYS A 31 10.64 -18.15 2.05
N ASN A 32 10.82 -19.46 1.95
CA ASN A 32 10.44 -20.45 2.95
C ASN A 32 8.95 -20.38 3.39
N GLY A 33 8.06 -20.02 2.46
CA GLY A 33 6.63 -19.77 2.74
C GLY A 33 6.30 -18.42 3.39
N VAL A 34 7.28 -17.52 3.56
CA VAL A 34 7.05 -16.12 3.93
C VAL A 34 6.92 -15.30 2.66
N VAL A 35 5.81 -14.59 2.51
CA VAL A 35 5.54 -13.72 1.36
C VAL A 35 5.86 -12.28 1.73
N THR A 36 6.71 -11.62 0.96
CA THR A 36 6.99 -10.19 1.09
C THR A 36 6.28 -9.44 -0.03
N LEU A 37 5.46 -8.48 0.35
CA LEU A 37 4.79 -7.54 -0.56
C LEU A 37 5.49 -6.20 -0.47
N SER A 38 6.00 -5.68 -1.59
CA SER A 38 6.66 -4.37 -1.65
C SER A 38 6.09 -3.54 -2.79
N GLY A 39 6.19 -2.21 -2.73
CA GLY A 39 5.73 -1.34 -3.81
C GLY A 39 5.05 -0.09 -3.31
N LYS A 40 4.34 0.61 -4.21
CA LYS A 40 3.66 1.86 -3.89
C LYS A 40 2.21 1.81 -4.36
N VAL A 41 1.27 2.09 -3.46
CA VAL A 41 -0.17 2.16 -3.74
C VAL A 41 -0.72 3.54 -3.42
N ASP A 42 -1.82 3.93 -4.05
CA ASP A 42 -2.45 5.24 -3.89
C ASP A 42 -3.42 5.34 -2.69
N SER A 43 -3.71 4.23 -2.00
CA SER A 43 -4.65 4.18 -0.90
C SER A 43 -4.34 3.07 0.10
N TYR A 44 -4.57 3.37 1.39
CA TYR A 44 -4.47 2.40 2.47
C TYR A 44 -5.43 1.21 2.28
N ALA A 45 -6.60 1.43 1.66
CA ALA A 45 -7.54 0.36 1.37
C ALA A 45 -6.96 -0.68 0.42
N LYS A 46 -6.16 -0.25 -0.57
CA LYS A 46 -5.46 -1.15 -1.50
C LYS A 46 -4.39 -1.98 -0.79
N LYS A 47 -3.60 -1.35 0.07
CA LYS A 47 -2.61 -2.04 0.92
C LYS A 47 -3.26 -3.16 1.73
N LEU A 48 -4.37 -2.86 2.42
CA LEU A 48 -5.10 -3.85 3.22
C LEU A 48 -5.72 -4.97 2.35
N ALA A 49 -6.22 -4.63 1.17
CA ALA A 49 -6.79 -5.61 0.24
C ALA A 49 -5.71 -6.59 -0.27
N ALA A 50 -4.52 -6.09 -0.62
CA ALA A 50 -3.38 -6.91 -1.01
C ALA A 50 -2.99 -7.90 0.09
N GLU A 51 -2.82 -7.40 1.32
CA GLU A 51 -2.48 -8.23 2.48
C GLU A 51 -3.52 -9.34 2.72
N LYS A 52 -4.81 -8.99 2.68
CA LYS A 52 -5.90 -9.97 2.85
C LYS A 52 -5.95 -10.98 1.72
N ALA A 53 -5.72 -10.58 0.47
CA ALA A 53 -5.70 -11.49 -0.66
C ALA A 53 -4.64 -12.57 -0.47
N VAL A 54 -3.42 -12.17 -0.11
CA VAL A 54 -2.29 -13.08 0.10
C VAL A 54 -2.49 -14.01 1.29
N LYS A 55 -3.02 -13.50 2.41
CA LYS A 55 -3.29 -14.32 3.61
C LYS A 55 -4.27 -15.48 3.37
N ARG A 56 -5.12 -15.40 2.34
CA ARG A 56 -6.09 -16.47 2.01
C ARG A 56 -5.47 -17.64 1.26
N ILE A 57 -4.26 -17.48 0.70
CA ILE A 57 -3.63 -18.50 -0.12
C ILE A 57 -3.07 -19.61 0.77
N GLY A 58 -3.51 -20.84 0.52
CA GLY A 58 -3.02 -22.01 1.23
C GLY A 58 -1.53 -22.26 0.97
N GLY A 59 -0.71 -22.21 2.03
CA GLY A 59 0.74 -22.37 1.98
C GLY A 59 1.53 -21.15 2.45
N VAL A 60 0.88 -20.01 2.62
CA VAL A 60 1.46 -18.81 3.24
C VAL A 60 1.59 -19.03 4.74
N LYS A 61 2.82 -18.89 5.28
CA LYS A 61 3.09 -18.97 6.72
C LYS A 61 3.08 -17.60 7.38
N ALA A 62 3.57 -16.59 6.68
CA ALA A 62 3.61 -15.21 7.14
C ALA A 62 3.61 -14.26 5.94
N VAL A 63 3.13 -13.03 6.16
CA VAL A 63 3.16 -11.94 5.18
C VAL A 63 3.96 -10.79 5.78
N ALA A 64 5.05 -10.42 5.12
CA ALA A 64 5.81 -9.21 5.40
C ALA A 64 5.33 -8.12 4.44
N GLU A 65 4.93 -6.98 4.97
CA GLU A 65 4.31 -5.92 4.19
C GLU A 65 5.19 -4.67 4.22
N ASP A 66 5.70 -4.30 3.06
CA ASP A 66 6.58 -3.17 2.77
C ASP A 66 5.96 -2.31 1.65
N ILE A 67 4.62 -2.16 1.69
CA ILE A 67 3.89 -1.35 0.72
C ILE A 67 3.83 0.08 1.26
N GLN A 68 4.37 1.01 0.49
CA GLN A 68 4.26 2.44 0.76
C GLN A 68 2.93 2.96 0.23
N VAL A 69 2.14 3.60 1.09
CA VAL A 69 0.94 4.32 0.65
C VAL A 69 1.39 5.70 0.23
N GLY A 70 1.46 5.92 -1.08
CA GLY A 70 1.68 7.24 -1.65
C GLY A 70 0.50 8.15 -1.38
N THR A 71 0.77 9.41 -1.06
CA THR A 71 -0.22 10.47 -1.15
C THR A 71 -0.74 10.52 -2.59
N TYR A 72 -2.06 10.54 -2.76
CA TYR A 72 -2.69 10.74 -4.07
C TYR A 72 -2.02 11.96 -4.74
N ALA A 73 -1.53 11.82 -5.97
CA ALA A 73 -0.78 12.87 -6.65
C ALA A 73 -1.55 14.20 -6.78
N GLY A 74 -2.88 14.19 -6.60
CA GLY A 74 -3.73 15.38 -6.56
C GLY A 74 -3.86 16.07 -5.18
N GLN A 75 -3.19 15.58 -4.13
CA GLN A 75 -3.21 16.16 -2.78
C GLN A 75 -1.80 16.41 -2.21
N ALA A 76 -0.76 16.28 -3.02
CA ALA A 76 0.58 16.70 -2.62
C ALA A 76 0.61 18.23 -2.51
N LYS A 77 0.20 18.75 -1.35
CA LYS A 77 0.34 20.17 -1.04
C LYS A 77 1.83 20.46 -0.92
N THR A 78 2.26 21.48 -1.64
CA THR A 78 3.58 22.07 -1.43
C THR A 78 3.67 22.64 -0.02
N ASP A 79 4.89 22.75 0.50
CA ASP A 79 5.14 23.37 1.81
C ASP A 79 4.57 24.80 1.86
N ALA A 80 4.57 25.51 0.72
CA ALA A 80 3.95 26.83 0.59
C ALA A 80 2.42 26.78 0.80
N GLU A 81 1.72 25.83 0.17
CA GLU A 81 0.26 25.65 0.34
C GLU A 81 -0.11 25.20 1.75
N ILE A 82 0.75 24.42 2.41
CA ILE A 82 0.57 24.04 3.82
C ILE A 82 0.76 25.27 4.71
N ALA A 83 1.83 26.04 4.51
CA ALA A 83 2.11 27.25 5.28
C ALA A 83 0.98 28.28 5.14
N GLU A 84 0.47 28.48 3.91
CA GLU A 84 -0.64 29.40 3.66
C GLU A 84 -1.94 28.94 4.33
N ALA A 85 -2.24 27.64 4.30
CA ALA A 85 -3.40 27.09 5.01
C ALA A 85 -3.30 27.29 6.53
N VAL A 86 -2.09 27.13 7.11
CA VAL A 86 -1.85 27.37 8.54
C VAL A 86 -2.00 28.85 8.88
N LEU A 87 -1.43 29.76 8.09
CA LEU A 87 -1.57 31.20 8.28
C LEU A 87 -3.04 31.66 8.17
N ALA A 88 -3.79 31.11 7.21
CA ALA A 88 -5.21 31.39 7.07
C ALA A 88 -6.01 30.90 8.28
N ALA A 89 -5.74 29.68 8.78
CA ALA A 89 -6.42 29.13 9.96
C ALA A 89 -6.09 29.93 11.24
N LEU A 90 -4.85 30.38 11.39
CA LEU A 90 -4.42 31.20 12.53
C LEU A 90 -5.06 32.59 12.51
N LYS A 91 -5.19 33.23 11.34
CA LYS A 91 -5.88 34.53 11.19
C LYS A 91 -7.36 34.48 11.59
N TRP A 92 -8.00 33.32 11.49
CA TRP A 92 -9.39 33.14 11.91
C TRP A 92 -9.54 32.95 13.43
N HIS A 93 -8.44 32.74 14.17
CA HIS A 93 -8.47 32.74 15.64
C HIS A 93 -8.17 34.15 16.17
N SER A 94 -9.20 34.80 16.71
CA SER A 94 -9.16 36.13 17.32
C SER A 94 -8.29 36.27 18.59
N ALA A 95 -7.52 35.23 18.96
CA ALA A 95 -6.61 35.25 20.10
C ALA A 95 -5.18 35.67 19.74
N VAL A 96 -4.86 35.82 18.44
CA VAL A 96 -3.56 36.33 17.97
C VAL A 96 -3.81 37.60 17.18
N GLN A 97 -4.07 38.70 17.89
CA GLN A 97 -4.00 40.05 17.35
C GLN A 97 -3.15 40.92 18.27
#